data_AF-A0AAW9ILR9-F1
#
_entry.id   AF-A0AAW9ILR9-F1
#
_cell.length_a   1.000
_cell.length_b   1.000
_cell.length_c   1.000
_cell.angle_alpha   90.00
_cell.angle_beta   90.00
_cell.angle_gamma   90.00
#
_symmetry.space_group_name_H-M   'P 1'
#
loop_
_entity.id
_entity.type
_entity.pdbx_description
1 polymer ?
#
loop_
_entity_poly.entity_id
_entity_poly.type
_entity_poly.pdbx_seq_one_letter_code
_entity_poly.pdbx_strand_id
1 'polypeptide(L)'
;ILAVVYIVSTKDNPSYKLAWTIPVLLVPVFGGLFYLLFGLKKTTKKFRGKILDIHNETSHLLLQDKDILDEIEREDKGVANQVRYLNKYAASPIYKNTTTHYLSPGEKFFEKLKEELKKAKHYIFMEYFIIQEGIM
;
A
#
# COMPACT_ATOMS: atom_id res chain seq x y z
N ILE A 1 7.57 -28.94 -17.85
CA ILE A 1 6.54 -29.27 -16.83
C ILE A 1 6.85 -28.62 -15.48
N LEU A 2 8.00 -28.89 -14.85
CA LEU A 2 8.37 -28.25 -13.56
C LEU A 2 8.31 -26.71 -13.58
N ALA A 3 8.78 -26.08 -14.66
CA ALA A 3 8.68 -24.63 -14.84
C ALA A 3 7.23 -24.11 -14.84
N VAL A 4 6.30 -24.86 -15.45
CA VAL A 4 4.87 -24.49 -15.48
C VAL A 4 4.23 -24.65 -14.11
N VAL A 5 4.52 -25.76 -13.41
CA VAL A 5 4.07 -25.98 -12.03
C VAL A 5 4.55 -24.84 -11.13
N TYR A 6 5.81 -24.43 -11.28
CA TYR A 6 6.36 -23.28 -10.56
C TYR A 6 5.62 -21.98 -10.89
N ILE A 7 5.43 -21.66 -12.17
CA ILE A 7 4.72 -20.44 -12.62
C ILE A 7 3.31 -20.38 -12.03
N VAL A 8 2.56 -21.48 -12.11
CA VAL A 8 1.17 -21.54 -11.61
C VAL A 8 1.12 -21.39 -10.09
N SER A 9 2.11 -21.93 -9.36
CA SER A 9 2.23 -21.86 -7.90
C SER A 9 2.58 -20.46 -7.36
N THR A 10 3.04 -19.52 -8.19
CA THR A 10 3.36 -18.16 -7.73
C THR A 10 2.09 -17.41 -7.29
N LYS A 11 2.20 -16.31 -6.52
CA LYS A 11 1.04 -15.46 -6.15
C LYS A 11 0.76 -14.35 -7.18
N ASP A 12 1.28 -14.49 -8.40
CA ASP A 12 1.15 -13.47 -9.43
C ASP A 12 -0.24 -13.38 -10.05
N ASN A 13 -0.50 -12.25 -10.70
CA ASN A 13 -1.71 -12.04 -11.50
C ASN A 13 -1.91 -13.23 -12.48
N PRO A 14 -3.10 -13.88 -12.47
CA PRO A 14 -3.37 -15.03 -13.33
C PRO A 14 -3.10 -14.80 -14.82
N SER A 15 -3.44 -13.62 -15.35
CA SER A 15 -3.22 -13.27 -16.76
C SER A 15 -1.72 -13.23 -17.09
N TYR A 16 -0.90 -12.73 -16.17
CA TYR A 16 0.56 -12.71 -16.33
C TYR A 16 1.16 -14.12 -16.30
N LYS A 17 0.67 -15.00 -15.42
CA LYS A 17 1.09 -16.41 -15.39
C LYS A 17 0.79 -17.13 -16.69
N LEU A 18 -0.40 -16.91 -17.26
CA LEU A 18 -0.80 -17.52 -18.52
C LEU A 18 0.08 -17.05 -19.68
N ALA A 19 0.41 -15.75 -19.74
CA ALA A 19 1.31 -15.19 -20.75
C ALA A 19 2.69 -15.87 -20.78
N TRP A 20 3.22 -16.29 -19.61
CA TRP A 20 4.49 -17.02 -19.53
C TRP A 20 4.36 -18.53 -19.68
N THR A 21 3.21 -19.10 -19.30
CA THR A 21 2.95 -20.53 -19.39
C THR A 21 2.89 -20.99 -20.85
N ILE A 22 2.26 -20.20 -21.72
CA ILE A 22 2.07 -20.56 -23.15
C ILE A 22 3.41 -20.75 -23.88
N PRO A 23 4.38 -19.80 -23.85
CA PRO A 23 5.69 -19.98 -24.47
C PRO A 23 6.49 -21.15 -23.89
N VAL A 24 6.41 -21.38 -22.56
CA VAL A 24 7.11 -22.48 -21.87
C VAL A 24 6.53 -23.84 -22.26
N LEU A 25 5.25 -23.93 -22.61
CA LEU A 25 4.65 -25.16 -23.13
C LEU A 25 4.98 -25.38 -24.61
N LEU A 26 4.94 -24.32 -25.42
CA LEU A 26 5.20 -24.40 -26.87
C LEU A 26 6.67 -24.68 -27.19
N VAL A 27 7.60 -24.04 -26.49
CA VAL A 27 9.04 -24.19 -26.72
C VAL A 27 9.75 -24.36 -25.38
N PRO A 28 9.79 -25.58 -24.80
CA PRO A 28 10.18 -25.77 -23.39
C PRO A 28 11.56 -25.23 -22.99
N VAL A 29 12.58 -25.43 -23.83
CA VAL A 29 13.95 -24.99 -23.55
C VAL A 29 14.05 -23.46 -23.65
N PHE A 30 13.57 -22.89 -24.76
CA PHE A 30 13.65 -21.45 -25.01
C PHE A 30 12.72 -20.66 -24.10
N GLY A 31 11.46 -21.09 -23.97
CA GLY A 31 10.46 -20.47 -23.10
C GLY A 31 10.87 -20.52 -21.63
N GLY A 32 11.47 -21.63 -21.18
CA GLY A 32 12.03 -21.74 -19.83
C GLY A 32 13.16 -20.75 -19.58
N LEU A 33 14.12 -20.64 -20.51
CA LEU A 33 15.21 -19.68 -20.42
C LEU A 33 14.69 -18.23 -20.47
N PHE A 34 13.75 -17.94 -21.37
CA PHE A 34 13.14 -16.62 -21.54
C PHE A 34 12.36 -16.21 -20.28
N TYR A 35 11.64 -17.14 -19.65
CA TYR A 35 10.99 -16.91 -18.35
C TYR A 35 11.98 -16.59 -17.23
N LEU A 36 13.12 -17.29 -17.16
CA LEU A 36 14.14 -17.01 -16.14
C LEU A 36 14.78 -15.62 -16.31
N LEU A 37 14.96 -15.17 -17.54
CA LEU A 37 15.55 -13.86 -17.84
C LEU A 37 14.58 -12.70 -17.58
N PHE A 38 13.31 -12.85 -17.99
CA PHE A 38 12.35 -11.74 -18.05
C PHE A 38 11.07 -11.94 -17.23
N GLY A 39 10.64 -13.18 -17.00
CA GLY A 39 9.34 -13.49 -16.38
C GLY A 39 9.35 -13.39 -14.86
N LEU A 40 10.51 -13.55 -14.22
CA LEU A 40 10.67 -13.36 -12.78
C LEU A 40 10.49 -11.88 -12.43
N LYS A 41 9.37 -11.54 -11.79
CA LYS A 41 9.17 -10.21 -11.21
C LYS A 41 10.23 -9.95 -10.15
N LYS A 42 11.25 -9.18 -10.52
CA LYS A 42 12.21 -8.63 -9.59
C LYS A 42 11.58 -7.41 -8.94
N THR A 43 10.72 -7.59 -7.93
CA THR A 43 10.79 -6.62 -6.84
C THR A 43 12.22 -6.75 -6.33
N THR A 44 13.10 -5.82 -6.72
CA THR A 44 14.54 -6.01 -6.51
C THR A 44 14.75 -6.29 -5.03
N LYS A 45 15.50 -7.33 -4.66
CA LYS A 45 15.80 -7.64 -3.25
C LYS A 45 16.26 -6.38 -2.50
N LYS A 46 16.99 -5.50 -3.21
CA LYS A 46 17.38 -4.15 -2.80
C LYS A 46 16.19 -3.22 -2.46
N PHE A 47 15.14 -3.18 -3.27
CA PHE A 47 13.95 -2.38 -3.00
C PHE A 47 13.20 -2.88 -1.76
N ARG A 48 13.05 -4.20 -1.61
CA ARG A 48 12.45 -4.80 -0.39
C ARG A 48 13.29 -4.49 0.85
N GLY A 49 14.61 -4.60 0.74
CA GLY A 49 15.53 -4.19 1.81
C GLY A 49 15.32 -2.74 2.21
N LYS A 50 15.31 -1.82 1.24
CA LYS A 50 15.11 -0.39 1.49
C LYS A 50 13.78 -0.08 2.18
N ILE A 51 12.68 -0.73 1.80
CA ILE A 51 11.39 -0.56 2.49
C ILE A 51 11.48 -1.07 3.93
N LEU A 52 12.13 -2.21 4.15
CA LEU A 52 12.29 -2.78 5.49
C LEU A 52 13.16 -1.87 6.37
N ASP A 53 14.23 -1.30 5.82
CA ASP A 53 15.11 -0.37 6.53
C ASP A 53 14.31 0.88 6.97
N ILE A 54 13.57 1.51 6.06
CA ILE A 54 12.70 2.65 6.37
C ILE A 54 11.64 2.28 7.43
N HIS A 55 11.04 1.10 7.31
CA HIS A 55 10.06 0.63 8.29
C HIS A 55 10.70 0.48 9.67
N ASN A 56 11.87 -0.13 9.77
CA ASN A 56 12.59 -0.28 11.03
C ASN A 56 12.95 1.08 11.63
N GLU A 57 13.44 2.01 10.79
CA GLU A 57 13.80 3.36 11.21
C GLU A 57 12.59 4.16 11.70
N THR A 58 11.39 3.97 11.12
CA THR A 58 10.22 4.81 11.42
C THR A 58 9.18 4.16 12.33
N SER A 59 9.26 2.84 12.57
CA SER A 59 8.26 2.08 13.35
C SER A 59 8.01 2.65 14.76
N HIS A 60 9.04 3.19 15.38
CA HIS A 60 8.96 3.80 16.72
C HIS A 60 8.12 5.08 16.76
N LEU A 61 7.85 5.72 15.61
CA LEU A 61 6.99 6.89 15.49
C LEU A 61 5.50 6.52 15.50
N LEU A 62 5.17 5.25 15.28
CA LEU A 62 3.81 4.74 15.13
C LEU A 62 3.31 4.01 16.39
N LEU A 63 3.86 4.37 17.56
CA LEU A 63 3.47 3.76 18.83
C LEU A 63 2.14 4.32 19.32
N GLN A 64 1.22 3.40 19.64
CA GLN A 64 -0.07 3.75 20.25
C GLN A 64 0.12 4.23 21.68
N ASP A 65 -0.44 5.40 21.99
CA ASP A 65 -0.59 5.89 23.36
C ASP A 65 -1.56 4.97 24.12
N LYS A 66 -1.08 4.41 25.23
CA LYS A 66 -1.84 3.49 26.08
C LYS A 66 -2.97 4.19 26.82
N ASP A 67 -2.77 5.44 27.23
CA ASP A 67 -3.77 6.18 27.99
C ASP A 67 -5.02 6.44 27.12
N ILE A 68 -4.81 6.71 25.82
CA ILE A 68 -5.89 6.85 24.84
C ILE A 68 -6.63 5.52 24.64
N LEU A 69 -5.89 4.41 24.55
CA LEU A 69 -6.51 3.10 24.35
C LEU A 69 -7.33 2.67 25.58
N ASP A 70 -6.81 2.93 26.78
CA ASP A 70 -7.50 2.64 28.04
C ASP A 70 -8.73 3.52 28.23
N GLU A 71 -8.68 4.79 27.80
CA GLU A 71 -9.83 5.69 27.73
C GLU A 71 -10.93 5.11 26.85
N ILE A 72 -10.61 4.71 25.62
CA ILE A 72 -11.57 4.12 24.68
C ILE A 72 -12.10 2.78 25.19
N GLU A 73 -11.28 1.95 25.82
CA GLU A 73 -11.74 0.66 26.36
C GLU A 73 -12.72 0.82 27.53
N ARG A 74 -12.59 1.91 28.31
CA ARG A 74 -13.58 2.28 29.34
C ARG A 74 -14.90 2.76 28.74
N GLU A 75 -14.86 3.44 27.59
CA GLU A 75 -16.07 3.92 26.91
C GLU A 75 -16.77 2.82 26.12
N ASP A 76 -16.02 2.11 25.26
CA ASP A 76 -16.54 1.06 24.38
C ASP A 76 -15.45 0.01 24.05
N LYS A 77 -15.64 -1.20 24.58
CA LYS A 77 -14.75 -2.35 24.33
C LYS A 77 -14.73 -2.80 22.87
N GLY A 78 -15.85 -2.67 22.15
CA GLY A 78 -15.96 -3.00 20.74
C GLY A 78 -15.11 -2.07 19.88
N VAL A 79 -15.16 -0.76 20.15
CA VAL A 79 -14.30 0.23 19.50
C VAL A 79 -12.84 0.00 19.86
N ALA A 80 -12.52 -0.26 21.13
CA ALA A 80 -11.15 -0.57 21.55
C ALA A 80 -10.56 -1.79 20.81
N ASN A 81 -11.37 -2.80 20.52
CA ASN A 81 -10.94 -3.95 19.72
C ASN A 81 -10.62 -3.57 18.26
N GLN A 82 -11.40 -2.68 17.65
CA GLN A 82 -11.12 -2.16 16.31
C GLN A 82 -9.82 -1.35 16.30
N VAL A 83 -9.62 -0.49 17.30
CA VAL A 83 -8.39 0.29 17.47
C VAL A 83 -7.18 -0.64 17.62
N ARG A 84 -7.27 -1.66 18.48
CA ARG A 84 -6.21 -2.67 18.64
C ARG A 84 -5.90 -3.37 17.31
N TYR A 85 -6.92 -3.70 16.52
CA TYR A 85 -6.74 -4.31 15.21
C TYR A 85 -6.00 -3.38 14.25
N LEU A 86 -6.42 -2.12 14.14
CA LEU A 86 -5.79 -1.12 13.26
C LEU A 86 -4.33 -0.87 13.66
N ASN A 87 -4.06 -0.72 14.94
CA ASN A 87 -2.69 -0.55 15.42
C ASN A 87 -1.82 -1.77 15.09
N LYS A 88 -2.32 -2.99 15.32
CA LYS A 88 -1.55 -4.24 15.13
C LYS A 88 -1.31 -4.60 13.66
N TYR A 89 -2.30 -4.39 12.78
CA TYR A 89 -2.24 -4.90 11.41
C TYR A 89 -2.11 -3.81 10.33
N ALA A 90 -2.48 -2.56 10.64
CA ALA A 90 -2.38 -1.44 9.72
C ALA A 90 -1.32 -0.40 10.14
N ALA A 91 -0.58 -0.65 11.24
CA ALA A 91 0.41 0.29 11.79
C ALA A 91 -0.14 1.72 11.93
N SER A 92 -1.42 1.82 12.30
CA SER A 92 -2.18 3.08 12.33
C SER A 92 -2.60 3.37 13.76
N PRO A 93 -1.76 4.06 14.56
CA PRO A 93 -2.16 4.50 15.89
C PRO A 93 -3.25 5.56 15.79
N ILE A 94 -4.08 5.64 16.82
CA ILE A 94 -5.14 6.63 16.94
C ILE A 94 -4.68 7.86 17.73
N TYR A 95 -5.26 9.00 17.40
CA TYR A 95 -4.92 10.30 18.00
C TYR A 95 -6.18 10.98 18.53
N LYS A 96 -6.07 11.55 19.74
CA LYS A 96 -7.09 12.44 20.30
C LYS A 96 -6.82 13.89 19.91
N ASN A 97 -7.83 14.75 20.09
CA ASN A 97 -7.75 16.19 19.82
C ASN A 97 -7.39 16.53 18.37
N THR A 98 -7.78 15.68 17.42
CA THR A 98 -7.65 15.98 15.99
C THR A 98 -8.89 16.72 15.50
N THR A 99 -8.70 17.60 14.50
CA THR A 99 -9.82 18.25 13.81
C THR A 99 -9.91 17.67 12.41
N THR A 100 -11.05 17.07 12.07
CA THR A 100 -11.30 16.47 10.76
C THR A 100 -12.49 17.17 10.10
N HIS A 101 -12.37 17.46 8.81
CA HIS A 101 -13.46 18.03 8.01
C HIS A 101 -13.87 17.02 6.95
N TYR A 102 -15.14 16.61 6.97
CA TYR A 102 -15.70 15.76 5.92
C TYR A 102 -16.11 16.60 4.71
N LEU A 103 -15.53 16.31 3.55
CA LEU A 103 -15.75 17.05 2.31
C LEU A 103 -16.55 16.20 1.33
N SER A 104 -17.80 16.58 1.13
CA SER A 104 -18.70 15.98 0.15
C SER A 104 -19.63 17.04 -0.44
N PRO A 105 -19.80 17.11 -1.77
CA PRO A 105 -19.25 16.22 -2.81
C PRO A 105 -17.78 16.54 -3.18
N GLY A 106 -17.22 15.82 -4.16
CA GLY A 106 -15.80 15.91 -4.54
C GLY A 106 -15.33 17.31 -4.98
N GLU A 107 -16.24 18.13 -5.51
CA GLU A 107 -15.98 19.52 -5.88
C GLU A 107 -15.56 20.35 -4.66
N LYS A 108 -16.16 20.10 -3.48
CA LYS A 108 -15.75 20.75 -2.23
C LYS A 108 -14.35 20.33 -1.80
N PHE A 109 -13.97 19.07 -2.03
CA PHE A 109 -12.61 18.61 -1.81
C PHE A 109 -11.64 19.34 -2.74
N PHE A 110 -11.97 19.49 -4.02
CA PHE A 110 -11.11 20.17 -4.99
C PHE A 110 -10.89 21.64 -4.65
N GLU A 111 -11.95 22.38 -4.30
CA GLU A 111 -11.82 23.76 -3.83
C GLU A 111 -10.91 23.86 -2.59
N LYS A 112 -11.12 22.97 -1.61
CA LYS A 112 -10.31 22.96 -0.39
C LYS A 112 -8.85 22.59 -0.66
N LEU A 113 -8.61 21.63 -1.54
CA LEU A 113 -7.27 21.22 -1.96
C LEU A 113 -6.51 22.41 -2.55
N LYS A 114 -7.12 23.19 -3.46
CA LYS A 114 -6.49 24.40 -4.03
C LYS A 114 -6.07 25.41 -2.95
N GLU A 115 -6.91 25.62 -1.93
CA GLU A 115 -6.56 26.50 -0.82
C GLU A 115 -5.34 25.99 -0.03
N GLU A 116 -5.34 24.71 0.35
CA GLU A 116 -4.27 24.13 1.15
C GLU A 116 -2.95 24.02 0.36
N LEU A 117 -3.02 23.76 -0.95
CA LEU A 117 -1.86 23.81 -1.85
C LEU A 117 -1.20 25.19 -1.86
N LYS A 118 -1.99 26.28 -1.87
CA LYS A 118 -1.46 27.66 -1.80
C LYS A 118 -0.84 28.01 -0.44
N LYS A 119 -1.27 27.35 0.64
CA LYS A 119 -0.78 27.58 2.01
C LYS A 119 0.50 26.81 2.34
N ALA A 120 0.81 25.76 1.58
CA ALA A 120 1.95 24.89 1.86
C ALA A 120 3.28 25.66 1.81
N LYS A 121 4.11 25.48 2.86
CA LYS A 121 5.38 26.22 3.02
C LYS A 121 6.64 25.41 2.72
N HIS A 122 6.60 24.11 3.00
CA HIS A 122 7.79 23.26 2.93
C HIS A 122 7.64 22.17 1.89
N TYR A 123 6.65 21.29 2.07
CA TYR A 123 6.42 20.15 1.19
C TYR A 123 4.93 19.88 1.04
N ILE A 124 4.55 19.34 -0.12
CA ILE A 124 3.22 18.81 -0.39
C ILE A 124 3.42 17.35 -0.78
N PHE A 125 2.86 16.44 0.01
CA PHE A 125 2.82 15.02 -0.34
C PHE A 125 1.50 14.73 -1.05
N MET A 126 1.60 14.20 -2.28
CA MET A 126 0.47 13.93 -3.16
C MET A 126 0.55 12.51 -3.68
N GLU A 127 -0.38 11.66 -3.24
CA GLU A 127 -0.52 10.29 -3.72
C GLU A 127 -1.87 10.16 -4.43
N TYR A 128 -1.83 10.01 -5.76
CA TYR A 128 -3.01 9.96 -6.62
C TYR A 128 -2.88 8.82 -7.63
N PHE A 129 -4.02 8.21 -7.99
CA PHE A 129 -4.06 7.20 -9.04
C PHE A 129 -3.85 7.81 -10.43
N ILE A 130 -4.45 8.98 -10.70
CA ILE A 130 -4.33 9.73 -11.96
C ILE A 130 -4.12 11.20 -11.65
N ILE A 131 -3.16 11.82 -12.35
CA ILE A 131 -2.97 13.28 -12.40
C ILE A 131 -3.02 13.65 -13.88
N GLN A 132 -4.09 14.34 -14.29
CA GLN A 132 -4.30 14.75 -15.66
C GLN A 132 -5.06 16.07 -15.70
N GLU A 133 -5.01 16.76 -16.84
CA GLU A 133 -5.91 17.88 -17.10
C GLU A 133 -7.34 17.36 -17.17
N GLY A 134 -8.20 17.91 -16.30
CA GLY A 134 -9.63 17.64 -16.30
C GLY A 134 -10.40 18.76 -16.98
N ILE A 135 -11.62 18.45 -17.42
CA ILE A 135 -12.63 19.45 -17.77
C ILE A 135 -13.47 19.64 -16.50
N MET A 136 -13.40 20.82 -15.87
CA MET A 136 -14.30 21.19 -14.77
C MET A 136 -15.61 21.75 -15.31
#